data_AF-A0A972XFG9-F1
#
_entry.id   AF-A0A972XFG9-F1
#
_cell.length_a   1.000
_cell.length_b   1.000
_cell.length_c   1.000
_cell.angle_alpha   90.00
_cell.angle_beta   90.00
_cell.angle_gamma   90.00
#
_symmetry.space_group_name_H-M   'P 1'
#
loop_
_entity.id
_entity.type
_entity.pdbx_description
1 polymer ?
#
loop_
_entity_poly.entity_id
_entity_poly.type
_entity_poly.pdbx_seq_one_letter_code
_entity_poly.pdbx_strand_id
1 'polypeptide(L)'
;MNTLAQDFQAGQINEATDRALENTMLSPRFYTTDFKEMDRMSTGSSRVQWDQLMQEFANDPNNAHFQRPADMVNNYSDLPEGLYQEFLDFLISSITSEFSG
;
A
#
# COMPACT_ATOMS: atom_id res chain seq x y z
N MET A 1 13.26 23.51 -11.11
CA MET A 1 13.51 22.29 -11.91
C MET A 1 12.85 21.15 -11.14
N ASN A 2 11.59 20.86 -11.43
CA ASN A 2 10.87 19.75 -10.78
C ASN A 2 10.99 18.54 -11.69
N THR A 3 11.68 17.53 -11.19
CA THR A 3 11.68 16.19 -11.73
C THR A 3 10.24 15.68 -11.66
N LEU A 4 9.56 15.68 -12.80
CA LEU A 4 8.29 14.98 -12.97
C LEU A 4 8.53 13.53 -12.53
N ALA A 5 7.63 12.99 -11.69
CA ALA A 5 7.62 11.57 -11.38
C ALA A 5 7.82 10.80 -12.68
N GLN A 6 8.89 10.01 -12.75
CA GLN A 6 9.23 9.23 -13.93
C GLN A 6 8.00 8.41 -14.32
N ASP A 7 7.65 8.41 -15.61
CA ASP A 7 6.68 7.47 -16.16
C ASP A 7 7.05 6.08 -15.67
N PHE A 8 6.16 5.44 -14.93
CA PHE A 8 6.39 4.13 -14.37
C PHE A 8 6.52 3.14 -15.54
N GLN A 9 7.75 2.85 -15.96
CA GLN A 9 7.99 1.75 -16.89
C GLN A 9 7.73 0.46 -16.13
N ALA A 10 6.62 -0.20 -16.44
CA ALA A 10 6.33 -1.52 -15.91
C ALA A 10 7.47 -2.47 -16.33
N GLY A 11 8.42 -2.68 -15.42
CA GLY A 11 9.30 -3.84 -15.48
C GLY A 11 8.46 -5.11 -15.44
N GLN A 12 9.09 -6.26 -15.69
CA GLN A 12 8.41 -7.55 -15.55
C GLN A 12 7.86 -7.67 -14.12
N ILE A 13 6.53 -7.66 -13.98
CA ILE A 13 5.87 -7.79 -12.69
C ILE A 13 6.01 -9.22 -12.17
N ASN A 14 6.08 -9.38 -10.85
CA ASN A 14 6.14 -10.71 -10.24
C ASN A 14 4.75 -11.36 -10.22
N GLU A 15 4.71 -12.67 -9.99
CA GLU A 15 3.47 -13.46 -9.97
C GLU A 15 2.43 -12.92 -8.97
N ALA A 16 2.86 -12.45 -7.80
CA ALA A 16 1.95 -11.88 -6.81
C ALA A 16 1.24 -10.62 -7.32
N THR A 17 1.97 -9.76 -8.06
CA THR A 17 1.42 -8.56 -8.68
C THR A 17 0.49 -8.91 -9.83
N ASP A 18 0.84 -9.92 -10.63
CA ASP A 18 -0.01 -10.41 -11.73
C ASP A 18 -1.36 -10.93 -11.20
N ARG A 19 -1.35 -11.77 -10.15
CA ARG A 19 -2.57 -12.25 -9.49
C ARG A 19 -3.40 -11.13 -8.87
N ALA A 20 -2.76 -10.12 -8.28
CA ALA A 20 -3.45 -8.98 -7.69
C ALA A 20 -4.17 -8.08 -8.71
N LEU A 21 -3.79 -8.15 -9.99
CA LEU A 21 -4.43 -7.42 -11.09
C LEU A 21 -5.66 -8.13 -11.66
N GLU A 22 -5.95 -9.37 -11.24
CA GLU A 22 -7.14 -10.10 -11.68
C GLU A 22 -8.43 -9.39 -11.23
N ASN A 23 -9.35 -9.19 -12.18
CA ASN A 23 -10.61 -8.51 -11.95
C ASN A 23 -11.72 -9.51 -11.62
N THR A 24 -12.11 -9.55 -10.36
CA THR A 24 -13.21 -10.37 -9.83
C THR A 24 -14.27 -9.46 -9.18
N MET A 25 -15.43 -10.03 -8.87
CA MET A 25 -16.49 -9.32 -8.13
C MET A 25 -16.03 -8.77 -6.77
N LEU A 26 -15.01 -9.38 -6.16
CA LEU A 26 -14.46 -8.98 -4.86
C LEU A 26 -13.13 -8.23 -4.99
N SER A 27 -12.64 -7.99 -6.21
CA SER A 27 -11.36 -7.33 -6.40
C SER A 27 -11.45 -5.86 -5.98
N PRO A 28 -10.44 -5.37 -5.24
CA PRO A 28 -10.35 -3.97 -4.86
C PRO A 28 -10.26 -3.05 -6.08
N ARG A 29 -10.81 -1.84 -5.96
CA ARG A 29 -10.71 -0.82 -7.01
C ARG A 29 -9.62 0.17 -6.66
N PHE A 30 -8.51 0.11 -7.39
CA PHE A 30 -7.45 1.10 -7.27
C PHE A 30 -7.84 2.35 -8.07
N TYR A 31 -8.01 3.47 -7.37
CA TYR A 31 -8.27 4.77 -7.99
C TYR A 31 -6.95 5.47 -8.31
N THR A 32 -6.91 6.17 -9.44
CA THR A 32 -5.79 7.07 -9.76
C THR A 32 -6.09 8.45 -9.22
N THR A 33 -5.19 9.00 -8.43
CA THR A 33 -5.28 10.38 -7.92
C THR A 33 -4.66 11.34 -8.92
N ASP A 34 -5.39 12.38 -9.32
CA ASP A 34 -4.79 13.53 -10.01
C ASP A 34 -4.14 14.45 -8.98
N PHE A 35 -2.81 14.33 -8.83
CA PHE A 35 -2.04 15.14 -7.90
C PHE A 35 -2.08 16.63 -8.22
N LYS A 36 -2.17 17.01 -9.50
CA LYS A 36 -2.22 18.44 -9.88
C LYS A 36 -3.53 19.07 -9.46
N GLU A 37 -4.64 18.34 -9.57
CA GLU A 37 -5.93 18.82 -9.08
C GLU A 37 -5.95 18.86 -7.55
N MET A 38 -5.43 17.84 -6.87
CA MET A 38 -5.33 17.84 -5.39
C MET A 38 -4.50 19.02 -4.85
N ASP A 39 -3.36 19.34 -5.46
CA ASP A 39 -2.49 20.45 -5.04
C ASP A 39 -3.15 21.83 -5.19
N ARG A 40 -4.14 21.96 -6.08
CA ARG A 40 -4.90 23.21 -6.26
C ARG A 40 -6.00 23.40 -5.22
N MET A 41 -6.37 22.35 -4.48
CA MET A 41 -7.41 22.44 -3.45
C MET A 41 -6.95 23.31 -2.28
N SER A 42 -7.74 24.30 -1.91
CA SER A 42 -7.44 25.19 -0.79
C SER A 42 -8.06 24.68 0.51
N THR A 43 -7.25 24.60 1.56
CA THR A 43 -7.71 24.32 2.92
C THR A 43 -7.95 25.60 3.73
N GLY A 44 -8.00 26.77 3.09
CA GLY A 44 -7.95 28.08 3.75
C GLY A 44 -8.98 28.29 4.86
N SER A 45 -10.23 27.84 4.70
CA SER A 45 -11.27 27.94 5.73
C SER A 45 -11.03 27.04 6.95
N SER A 46 -10.15 26.04 6.82
CA SER A 46 -9.87 25.02 7.84
C SER A 46 -8.37 24.89 8.13
N ARG A 47 -7.59 25.94 7.84
CA ARG A 47 -6.12 25.91 7.93
C ARG A 47 -5.64 25.56 9.33
N VAL A 48 -6.29 26.10 10.35
CA VAL A 48 -5.96 25.85 11.76
C VAL A 48 -6.15 24.38 12.12
N GLN A 49 -7.28 23.78 11.74
CA GLN A 49 -7.57 22.37 11.99
C GLN A 49 -6.62 21.46 11.21
N TRP A 50 -6.28 21.84 9.97
CA TRP A 50 -5.30 21.12 9.18
C TRP A 50 -3.92 21.14 9.85
N ASP A 51 -3.44 22.30 10.31
CA ASP A 51 -2.14 22.43 10.96
C ASP A 51 -2.06 21.58 12.23
N GLN A 52 -3.15 21.55 13.02
CA GLN A 52 -3.27 20.68 14.19
C GLN A 52 -3.21 19.20 13.81
N LEU A 53 -3.98 18.78 12.80
CA LEU A 53 -3.97 17.41 12.31
C LEU A 53 -2.58 16.98 11.83
N MET A 54 -1.88 17.83 11.07
CA MET A 54 -0.52 17.54 10.62
C MET A 54 0.47 17.42 11.78
N GLN A 55 0.28 18.23 12.84
CA GLN A 55 1.09 18.11 14.04
C GLN A 55 0.82 16.80 14.80
N GLU A 56 -0.41 16.31 14.82
CA GLU A 56 -0.75 15.00 15.38
C GLU A 56 -0.09 13.86 14.59
N PHE A 57 -0.18 13.90 13.25
CA PHE A 57 0.49 12.91 12.40
C PHE A 57 2.01 12.93 12.57
N ALA A 58 2.62 14.11 12.68
CA ALA A 58 4.06 14.22 12.92
C ALA A 58 4.48 13.65 14.29
N ASN A 59 3.58 13.70 15.27
CA ASN A 59 3.78 13.18 16.62
C ASN A 59 3.18 11.78 16.82
N ASP A 60 2.83 11.06 15.76
CA ASP A 60 2.13 9.78 15.86
C ASP A 60 2.91 8.79 16.75
N PRO A 61 2.37 8.47 17.96
CA PRO A 61 3.04 7.56 18.88
C PRO A 61 3.04 6.11 18.37
N ASN A 62 2.24 5.80 17.35
CA ASN A 62 2.14 4.47 16.76
C ASN A 62 3.13 4.24 15.62
N ASN A 63 4.05 5.17 15.35
CA ASN A 63 5.04 5.02 14.28
C ASN A 63 5.92 3.77 14.39
N ALA A 64 6.01 3.17 15.59
CA ALA A 64 6.72 1.94 15.87
C ALA A 64 5.80 0.73 16.17
N HIS A 65 4.48 0.89 16.05
CA HIS A 65 3.52 -0.15 16.43
C HIS A 65 3.51 -1.31 15.42
N PHE A 66 3.56 -1.02 14.13
CA PHE A 66 3.56 -2.02 13.06
C PHE A 66 4.97 -2.27 12.54
N GLN A 67 5.75 -3.01 13.32
CA GLN A 67 7.08 -3.45 12.92
C GLN A 67 7.05 -4.96 12.66
N ARG A 68 7.64 -5.39 11.55
CA ARG A 68 7.89 -6.81 11.32
C ARG A 68 8.95 -7.26 12.35
N PRO A 69 8.62 -8.18 13.27
CA PRO A 69 9.59 -8.61 14.28
C PRO A 69 10.71 -9.42 13.61
N ALA A 70 11.88 -9.46 14.25
CA ALA A 70 13.10 -10.01 13.66
C ALA A 70 12.98 -11.50 13.29
N ASP A 71 12.18 -12.25 14.03
CA ASP A 71 11.85 -13.67 13.81
C ASP A 71 10.91 -13.90 12.61
N MET A 72 10.31 -12.83 12.08
CA MET A 72 9.52 -12.85 10.84
C MET A 72 10.32 -12.44 9.59
N VAL A 73 11.64 -12.20 9.71
CA VAL A 73 12.54 -11.88 8.60
C VAL A 73 13.29 -13.14 8.13
N ASN A 74 12.57 -14.24 7.98
CA ASN A 74 13.12 -15.52 7.54
C ASN A 74 12.79 -15.82 6.08
N ASN A 75 13.57 -16.69 5.46
CA ASN A 75 13.21 -17.28 4.18
C ASN A 75 12.17 -18.38 4.41
N TYR A 76 10.98 -18.23 3.83
CA TYR A 76 9.89 -19.20 3.93
C TYR A 76 9.77 -20.11 2.70
N SER A 77 10.69 -20.00 1.72
CA SER A 77 10.66 -20.85 0.51
C SER A 77 10.78 -22.34 0.81
N ASP A 78 11.39 -22.68 1.95
CA ASP A 78 11.73 -24.06 2.32
C ASP A 78 10.64 -24.71 3.20
N LEU A 79 9.44 -24.11 3.24
CA LEU A 79 8.29 -24.73 3.88
C LEU A 79 7.96 -26.08 3.21
N PRO A 80 7.34 -27.02 3.95
CA PRO A 80 6.89 -28.30 3.41
C PRO A 80 6.15 -28.16 2.07
N GLU A 81 6.25 -29.19 1.23
CA GLU A 81 5.60 -29.24 -0.08
C GLU A 81 4.12 -28.88 0.02
N GLY A 82 3.66 -27.98 -0.85
CA GLY A 82 2.30 -27.42 -0.86
C GLY A 82 2.08 -26.25 0.13
N LEU A 83 2.72 -26.27 1.30
CA LEU A 83 2.47 -25.26 2.35
C LEU A 83 2.97 -23.86 1.97
N TYR A 84 4.10 -23.77 1.26
CA TYR A 84 4.59 -22.48 0.77
C TYR A 84 3.56 -21.80 -0.15
N GLN A 85 2.90 -22.57 -1.01
CA GLN A 85 1.91 -22.04 -1.94
C GLN A 85 0.67 -21.53 -1.19
N GLU A 86 0.14 -22.31 -0.25
CA GLU A 86 -1.00 -21.88 0.58
C GLU A 86 -0.67 -20.63 1.40
N PHE A 87 0.55 -20.54 1.93
CA PHE A 87 1.02 -19.37 2.66
C PHE A 87 1.10 -18.13 1.77
N LEU A 88 1.62 -18.25 0.54
CA LEU A 88 1.63 -17.15 -0.43
C LEU A 88 0.22 -16.72 -0.83
N ASP A 89 -0.66 -17.68 -1.11
CA ASP A 89 -2.05 -17.40 -1.49
C ASP A 89 -2.79 -16.65 -0.37
N PHE A 90 -2.55 -17.05 0.88
CA PHE A 90 -3.07 -16.34 2.06
C PHE A 90 -2.55 -14.91 2.14
N LEU A 91 -1.24 -14.67 1.99
CA LEU A 91 -0.68 -13.33 2.07
C LEU A 91 -1.17 -12.41 0.93
N ILE A 92 -1.21 -12.92 -0.30
CA ILE A 92 -1.69 -12.17 -1.46
C ILE A 92 -3.16 -11.79 -1.25
N SER A 93 -4.01 -12.77 -0.90
CA SER A 93 -5.44 -12.54 -0.67
C SER A 93 -5.71 -11.60 0.52
N SER A 94 -4.94 -11.70 1.60
CA SER A 94 -5.03 -10.81 2.76
C SER A 94 -4.77 -9.36 2.35
N ILE A 95 -3.67 -9.10 1.65
CA ILE A 95 -3.31 -7.75 1.22
C ILE A 95 -4.36 -7.20 0.23
N THR A 96 -4.82 -8.00 -0.73
CA THR A 96 -5.82 -7.52 -1.71
C THR A 96 -7.21 -7.31 -1.12
N SER A 97 -7.59 -8.08 -0.08
CA SER A 97 -8.90 -7.94 0.57
C SER A 97 -9.02 -6.64 1.37
N GLU A 98 -7.93 -6.14 1.95
CA GLU A 98 -7.92 -4.87 2.70
C GLU A 98 -8.26 -3.65 1.84
N PHE A 99 -8.09 -3.74 0.52
CA PHE A 99 -8.41 -2.65 -0.41
C PHE A 99 -9.82 -2.77 -1.01
N SER A 100 -10.63 -3.76 -0.62
CA SER A 100 -11.93 -4.06 -1.26
C SER A 100 -13.10 -3.20 -0.73
N GLY A 101 -12.82 -2.13 0.02
CA GLY A 101 -13.83 -1.24 0.60
C GLY A 101 -13.24 0.07 1.08
#